data_AF-A0A7X9KJY9-F1
#
_entry.id   AF-A0A7X9KJY9-F1
#
_cell.length_a   1.000
_cell.length_b   1.000
_cell.length_c   1.000
_cell.angle_alpha   90.00
_cell.angle_beta   90.00
_cell.angle_gamma   90.00
#
_symmetry.space_group_name_H-M   'P 1'
#
loop_
_entity.id
_entity.type
_entity.pdbx_description
1 polymer ?
#
loop_
_entity_poly.entity_id
_entity_poly.type
_entity_poly.pdbx_seq_one_letter_code
_entity_poly.pdbx_strand_id
1 'polypeptide(L)'
;MPWCEECAKYWAPSAMNEDGTCPACGRAVAAQQPITAKNLNLRKLAAGDDGDEADMKAPWHFKLMMVLLAVYLGWRLVQLFM
;
A
#
# COMPACT_ATOMS: atom_id res chain seq x y z
N MET A 1 4.38 -14.47 4.26
CA MET A 1 3.87 -15.75 4.80
C MET A 1 4.47 -16.85 3.93
N PRO A 2 5.33 -17.73 4.45
CA PRO A 2 6.14 -18.58 3.58
C PRO A 2 5.30 -19.66 2.89
N TRP A 3 5.07 -19.49 1.59
CA TRP A 3 4.26 -20.37 0.76
C TRP A 3 5.15 -21.14 -0.21
N CYS A 4 5.00 -22.46 -0.24
CA CYS A 4 5.68 -23.29 -1.23
C CYS A 4 4.73 -23.55 -2.41
N GLU A 5 5.07 -23.03 -3.59
CA GLU A 5 4.25 -23.17 -4.81
C GLU A 5 4.12 -24.63 -5.27
N GLU A 6 5.17 -25.44 -5.16
CA GLU A 6 5.11 -26.84 -5.61
C GLU A 6 4.26 -27.73 -4.71
N CYS A 7 4.26 -27.46 -3.40
CA CYS A 7 3.44 -28.22 -2.46
C CYS A 7 2.06 -27.60 -2.24
N ALA A 8 1.79 -26.44 -2.84
CA ALA A 8 0.61 -25.61 -2.59
C ALA A 8 0.27 -25.51 -1.09
N LYS A 9 1.29 -25.25 -0.26
CA LYS A 9 1.18 -25.32 1.20
C LYS A 9 1.95 -24.21 1.90
N TYR A 10 1.30 -23.62 2.90
CA TYR A 10 1.90 -22.70 3.84
C TYR A 10 2.72 -23.46 4.89
N TRP A 11 3.93 -22.97 5.15
CA TRP A 11 4.84 -23.50 6.16
C TRP A 11 5.15 -22.41 7.20
N ALA A 12 4.86 -22.69 8.47
CA ALA A 12 5.29 -21.84 9.56
C ALA A 12 6.82 -21.96 9.77
N PRO A 13 7.51 -20.94 10.30
CA PRO A 13 8.96 -20.98 10.51
C PRO A 13 9.44 -22.19 11.33
N SER A 14 8.64 -22.65 12.29
CA SER A 14 8.94 -23.82 13.12
C SER A 14 8.78 -25.16 12.39
N ALA A 15 8.21 -25.17 11.18
CA ALA A 15 7.96 -26.36 10.37
C ALA A 15 8.83 -26.40 9.10
N MET A 16 9.82 -25.52 9.00
CA MET A 16 10.83 -25.52 7.92
C MET A 16 12.12 -26.19 8.38
N ASN A 17 12.98 -26.53 7.42
CA ASN A 17 14.37 -26.88 7.74
C ASN A 17 15.11 -25.66 8.32
N GLU A 18 16.23 -25.90 9.01
CA GLU A 18 17.04 -24.84 9.62
C GLU A 18 17.52 -23.80 8.60
N ASP A 19 17.70 -24.20 7.34
CA ASP A 19 18.09 -23.33 6.22
C ASP A 19 16.92 -22.50 5.64
N GLY A 20 15.70 -22.64 6.17
CA GLY A 20 14.49 -21.99 5.64
C GLY A 20 13.92 -22.65 4.37
N THR A 21 14.34 -23.87 4.05
CA THR A 21 13.83 -24.64 2.92
C THR A 21 12.58 -25.45 3.28
N CYS A 22 11.76 -25.75 2.27
CA CYS A 22 10.59 -26.61 2.43
C CYS A 22 11.04 -28.05 2.76
N PRO A 23 10.51 -28.68 3.83
CA PRO A 23 10.89 -30.05 4.18
C PRO A 23 10.38 -31.10 3.19
N ALA A 24 9.38 -30.78 2.36
CA ALA A 24 8.77 -31.73 1.42
C ALA A 24 9.48 -31.78 0.06
N CYS A 25 9.90 -30.63 -0.48
CA CYS A 25 10.53 -30.54 -1.81
C CYS A 25 11.94 -29.93 -1.80
N GLY A 26 12.45 -29.48 -0.65
CA GLY A 26 13.80 -28.96 -0.48
C GLY A 26 14.05 -27.56 -1.06
N ARG A 27 13.05 -26.91 -1.66
CA ARG A 27 13.18 -25.56 -2.23
C ARG A 27 13.25 -24.47 -1.16
N ALA A 28 14.02 -23.42 -1.43
CA ALA A 28 14.02 -22.21 -0.63
C ALA A 28 12.63 -21.55 -0.69
N VAL A 29 11.97 -21.44 0.46
CA VAL A 29 10.69 -20.74 0.57
C VAL A 29 11.03 -19.35 1.08
N ALA A 30 11.07 -18.38 0.17
CA ALA A 30 11.46 -17.02 0.53
C ALA A 30 10.57 -16.49 1.66
N ALA A 31 11.14 -16.35 2.86
CA ALA A 31 10.52 -15.53 3.88
C ALA A 31 10.54 -14.09 3.35
N GLN A 32 9.39 -13.61 2.89
CA GLN A 32 9.24 -12.21 2.52
C GLN A 32 9.68 -11.35 3.71
N GLN A 33 10.71 -10.52 3.49
CA GLN A 33 11.20 -9.59 4.49
C GLN A 33 10.04 -8.70 4.97
N PRO A 34 9.99 -8.36 6.27
CA PRO A 34 8.95 -7.47 6.78
C PRO A 34 9.03 -6.13 6.05
N ILE A 35 7.93 -5.75 5.40
CA ILE A 35 7.79 -4.46 4.77
C ILE A 35 7.68 -3.41 5.88
N THR A 36 8.79 -2.74 6.16
CA THR A 36 8.88 -1.68 7.17
C THR A 36 9.00 -0.32 6.49
N ALA A 37 8.63 0.75 7.20
CA ALA A 37 8.77 2.13 6.70
C ALA A 37 10.21 2.49 6.24
N LYS A 38 11.22 1.74 6.72
CA LYS A 38 12.62 1.92 6.32
C LYS A 38 12.98 1.27 4.99
N ASN A 39 12.24 0.23 4.58
CA ASN A 39 12.53 -0.56 3.37
C ASN A 39 11.53 -0.30 2.24
N LEU A 40 10.48 0.49 2.48
CA LEU A 40 9.47 0.83 1.49
C LEU A 40 9.37 2.35 1.30
N ASN A 41 9.72 2.82 0.11
CA ASN A 41 9.56 4.23 -0.27
C ASN A 41 8.15 4.46 -0.82
N LEU A 42 7.21 4.81 0.06
CA LEU A 42 5.81 5.11 -0.28
C LEU A 42 5.68 6.12 -1.42
N ARG A 43 6.52 7.16 -1.43
CA ARG A 43 6.54 8.18 -2.49
C ARG A 43 6.85 7.61 -3.88
N LYS A 44 7.78 6.66 -3.96
CA LYS A 44 8.18 6.04 -5.23
C LYS A 44 7.07 5.14 -5.79
N LEU A 45 6.28 4.53 -4.90
CA LEU A 45 5.13 3.71 -5.29
C LEU A 45 3.91 4.54 -5.69
N ALA A 46 3.83 5.78 -5.20
CA ALA A 46 2.74 6.71 -5.49
C ALA A 46 2.98 7.53 -6.77
N ALA A 47 4.22 7.62 -7.24
CA ALA A 47 4.51 8.13 -8.57
C ALA A 47 4.03 7.08 -9.60
N GLY A 48 3.23 7.51 -10.57
CA GLY A 48 2.72 6.64 -11.65
C GLY A 48 3.85 6.02 -12.49
N ASP A 49 3.47 5.20 -13.47
CA ASP A 49 4.39 4.43 -14.34
C ASP A 49 5.39 5.33 -15.12
N ASP A 50 5.04 6.61 -15.25
CA ASP A 50 5.70 7.72 -15.90
C ASP A 50 6.64 8.52 -14.98
N GLY A 51 6.64 8.27 -13.66
CA GLY A 51 7.57 8.89 -12.72
C GLY A 51 7.40 10.41 -12.51
N ASP A 52 6.32 10.97 -13.02
CA ASP A 52 6.04 12.41 -12.99
C ASP A 52 5.45 12.82 -11.62
N GLU A 53 6.12 13.71 -10.89
CA GLU A 53 5.63 14.18 -9.57
C GLU A 53 4.29 14.94 -9.67
N ALA A 54 3.91 15.36 -10.88
CA ALA A 54 2.62 15.99 -11.16
C ALA A 54 1.44 15.01 -10.98
N ASP A 55 1.65 13.69 -11.06
CA ASP A 55 0.61 12.70 -10.80
C ASP A 55 0.22 12.59 -9.32
N MET A 56 1.10 13.05 -8.41
CA MET A 56 0.72 13.18 -6.99
C MET A 56 -0.30 14.31 -6.77
N LYS A 57 -0.62 15.09 -7.81
CA LYS A 57 -1.58 16.19 -7.71
C LYS A 57 -3.00 15.62 -7.67
N ALA A 58 -3.76 16.10 -6.69
CA ALA A 58 -5.15 15.69 -6.54
C ALA A 58 -5.91 15.84 -7.87
N PRO A 59 -6.71 14.82 -8.27
CA PRO A 59 -7.46 14.85 -9.52
C PRO A 59 -8.25 16.16 -9.67
N TRP A 60 -8.37 16.69 -10.88
CA TRP A 60 -9.03 17.98 -11.12
C TRP A 60 -10.46 18.02 -10.55
N HIS A 61 -11.21 16.92 -10.66
CA HIS A 61 -12.56 16.81 -10.10
C HIS A 61 -12.57 16.86 -8.55
N PHE A 62 -11.52 16.36 -7.88
CA PHE A 62 -11.41 16.41 -6.41
C PHE A 62 -11.29 17.86 -5.93
N LYS A 63 -10.51 18.68 -6.65
CA LYS A 63 -10.39 20.11 -6.37
C LYS A 63 -11.74 20.83 -6.51
N LEU A 64 -12.56 20.46 -7.50
CA LEU A 64 -13.91 21.01 -7.64
C LEU A 64 -14.81 20.67 -6.45
N MET A 65 -14.78 19.43 -5.97
CA MET A 65 -15.58 19.03 -4.80
C MET A 65 -15.18 19.82 -3.54
N MET A 66 -13.88 20.06 -3.34
CA MET A 66 -13.40 20.87 -2.21
C MET A 66 -13.87 22.33 -2.29
N VAL A 67 -13.87 22.93 -3.48
CA VAL A 67 -14.39 24.29 -3.68
C VAL A 67 -15.88 24.36 -3.37
N LEU A 68 -16.68 23.42 -3.88
CA LEU A 68 -18.12 23.40 -3.64
C LEU A 68 -18.45 23.20 -2.15
N LEU A 69 -17.71 22.32 -1.47
CA LEU A 69 -17.81 22.13 -0.04
C LEU A 69 -17.51 23.41 0.75
N ALA A 70 -16.41 24.10 0.42
CA ALA A 70 -16.03 25.34 1.09
C ALA A 70 -17.09 26.45 0.89
N VAL A 71 -17.64 26.58 -0.31
CA VAL A 71 -18.72 27.53 -0.61
C VAL A 71 -19.97 27.19 0.19
N TYR A 72 -20.39 25.92 0.24
CA TYR A 72 -21.56 25.51 0.99
C TYR A 72 -21.40 25.75 2.49
N LEU A 73 -20.26 25.38 3.06
CA LEU A 73 -19.97 25.61 4.48
C LEU A 73 -19.87 27.11 4.80
N GLY A 74 -19.25 27.90 3.93
CA GLY A 74 -19.21 29.37 4.06
C GLY A 74 -20.61 29.98 4.04
N TRP A 75 -21.44 29.59 3.08
CA TRP A 75 -22.85 30.00 3.02
C TRP A 75 -23.61 29.60 4.28
N ARG A 76 -23.40 28.37 4.76
CA ARG A 76 -24.07 27.86 5.95
C ARG A 76 -23.63 28.55 7.23
N LEU A 77 -22.37 28.99 7.32
CA LEU A 77 -21.89 29.83 8.41
C LEU A 77 -22.56 31.21 8.37
N VAL A 78 -22.64 31.84 7.19
CA VAL A 78 -23.38 33.11 7.04
C VAL A 78 -24.84 32.93 7.48
N GLN A 79 -25.52 31.89 6.99
CA GLN A 79 -26.90 31.56 7.38
C GLN A 79 -27.07 31.29 8.89
N LEU A 80 -26.03 30.81 9.57
CA LEU A 80 -26.08 30.54 11.02
C LEU A 80 -25.95 31.82 11.85
N PHE A 81 -25.20 32.80 11.34
CA PHE A 81 -24.87 34.04 12.07
C PHE A 81 -25.66 35.28 11.63
N MET A 82 -26.37 35.21 10.50
CA MET A 82 -27.13 36.29 9.88
C MET A 82 -28.61 35.91 9.80
#